data_AF-A0A605MV07-F1
#
_entry.id   AF-A0A605MV07-F1
#
_cell.length_a   1.000
_cell.length_b   1.000
_cell.length_c   1.000
_cell.angle_alpha   90.00
_cell.angle_beta   90.00
_cell.angle_gamma   90.00
#
_symmetry.space_group_name_H-M   'P 1'
#
loop_
_entity.id
_entity.type
_entity.pdbx_description
1 polymer ?
#
loop_
_entity_poly.entity_id
_entity_poly.type
_entity_poly.pdbx_seq_one_letter_code
_entity_poly.pdbx_strand_id
1 'polypeptide(L)'
;MFNLIMGGEPDYFEHWPMYERVSGSCDFPISRMLEGTSDDIRLKLTPLNDKALSYIEKLPTLFMSELYSRDNVEYITLRLGVISNLRTVNKNVEFDFRITHSQDDVVVINKELYQTALELGAYGLKRTHWGIKARDLNQTLALLNITTRSTPLPPTEALPDEVDNYPIIDNVQSFMARVLEQDHEEDAEIFYRGHSDVSYELAPSVFRKNKKGNFKHLHSESNLVREALTARPTEFVDDKTMLDKLVRMQHYGLPTRLLDITSNPLIALYFACCDISNNENTNEVD
;
A
#
# COMPACT_ATOMS: atom_id res chain seq x y z
N MET A 1 -13.79 2.05 -12.33
CA MET A 1 -12.90 1.58 -11.26
C MET A 1 -12.63 0.10 -11.42
N PHE A 2 -11.46 -0.36 -10.99
CA PHE A 2 -11.09 -1.78 -10.99
C PHE A 2 -10.08 -2.09 -9.88
N ASN A 3 -10.02 -3.36 -9.47
CA ASN A 3 -8.98 -3.88 -8.59
C ASN A 3 -7.71 -4.18 -9.40
N LEU A 4 -6.58 -3.63 -8.99
CA LEU A 4 -5.26 -4.03 -9.46
C LEU A 4 -4.59 -4.85 -8.35
N ILE A 5 -4.40 -6.14 -8.58
CA ILE A 5 -3.69 -7.04 -7.65
C ILE A 5 -2.36 -7.42 -8.27
N MET A 6 -1.27 -6.89 -7.71
CA MET A 6 0.08 -7.25 -8.11
C MET A 6 0.55 -8.45 -7.29
N GLY A 7 0.90 -9.54 -7.98
CA GLY A 7 1.54 -10.72 -7.39
C GLY A 7 2.97 -10.87 -7.85
N GLY A 8 3.81 -11.62 -7.12
CA GLY A 8 5.24 -11.76 -7.39
C GLY A 8 5.62 -12.31 -8.78
N GLU A 9 6.92 -12.44 -9.02
CA GLU A 9 7.48 -12.97 -10.27
C GLU A 9 7.11 -14.46 -10.51
N PRO A 10 7.17 -14.96 -11.76
CA PRO A 10 6.81 -16.32 -12.12
C PRO A 10 7.47 -17.43 -11.33
N ASP A 11 8.73 -17.22 -10.93
CA ASP A 11 9.50 -18.18 -10.16
C ASP A 11 8.98 -18.36 -8.72
N TYR A 12 8.12 -17.44 -8.25
CA TYR A 12 7.44 -17.47 -6.95
C TYR A 12 5.91 -17.63 -7.06
N PHE A 13 5.41 -18.04 -8.24
CA PHE A 13 3.96 -18.25 -8.48
C PHE A 13 3.31 -19.28 -7.55
N GLU A 14 4.09 -20.09 -6.82
CA GLU A 14 3.57 -21.04 -5.82
C GLU A 14 2.66 -20.37 -4.75
N HIS A 15 2.78 -19.05 -4.55
CA HIS A 15 1.96 -18.28 -3.62
C HIS A 15 0.75 -17.58 -4.27
N TRP A 16 0.58 -17.70 -5.60
CA TRP A 16 -0.41 -16.93 -6.37
C TRP A 16 -1.20 -17.84 -7.33
N PRO A 17 -2.19 -18.60 -6.80
CA PRO A 17 -2.91 -19.61 -7.56
C PRO A 17 -3.67 -19.08 -8.80
N MET A 18 -3.89 -17.76 -8.88
CA MET A 18 -4.53 -17.09 -10.01
C MET A 18 -3.71 -17.06 -11.31
N TYR A 19 -2.40 -17.31 -11.25
CA TYR A 19 -1.57 -17.42 -12.46
C TYR A 19 -1.59 -18.82 -13.05
N GLU A 20 -1.91 -19.84 -12.26
CA GLU A 20 -1.94 -21.25 -12.66
C GLU A 20 -3.35 -21.79 -12.90
N ARG A 21 -4.35 -21.32 -12.15
CA ARG A 21 -5.71 -21.87 -12.14
C ARG A 21 -6.73 -20.82 -12.58
N VAL A 22 -7.81 -21.29 -13.19
CA VAL A 22 -8.92 -20.42 -13.63
C VAL A 22 -9.78 -19.97 -12.44
N SER A 23 -9.83 -20.75 -11.36
CA SER A 23 -10.54 -20.39 -10.14
C SER A 23 -9.90 -21.03 -8.92
N GLY A 24 -10.04 -20.37 -7.77
CA GLY A 24 -9.54 -20.85 -6.49
C GLY A 24 -9.74 -19.80 -5.40
N SER A 25 -9.08 -20.01 -4.27
CA SER A 25 -9.04 -19.07 -3.14
C SER A 25 -7.61 -18.59 -2.94
N CYS A 26 -7.45 -17.35 -2.50
CA CYS A 26 -6.17 -16.70 -2.23
C CYS A 26 -6.36 -15.77 -1.03
N ASP A 27 -5.26 -15.46 -0.34
CA ASP A 27 -5.23 -14.42 0.69
C ASP A 27 -4.27 -13.30 0.33
N PHE A 28 -4.49 -12.11 0.90
CA PHE A 28 -3.66 -10.94 0.69
C PHE A 28 -3.53 -10.11 1.98
N PRO A 29 -2.33 -9.61 2.36
CA PRO A 29 -2.16 -8.80 3.56
C PRO A 29 -2.94 -7.50 3.54
N ILE A 30 -3.76 -7.24 4.57
CA ILE A 30 -4.59 -6.01 4.68
C ILE A 30 -3.72 -4.75 4.61
N SER A 31 -2.52 -4.80 5.20
CA SER A 31 -1.58 -3.66 5.27
C SER A 31 -1.14 -3.15 3.90
N ARG A 32 -1.21 -3.98 2.85
CA ARG A 32 -0.83 -3.63 1.48
C ARG A 32 -2.02 -3.56 0.52
N MET A 33 -3.24 -3.72 1.04
CA MET A 33 -4.43 -3.86 0.21
C MET A 33 -4.79 -2.58 -0.56
N LEU A 34 -4.47 -1.42 0.02
CA LEU A 34 -4.79 -0.11 -0.54
C LEU A 34 -3.55 0.73 -0.87
N GLU A 35 -2.35 0.16 -0.87
CA GLU A 35 -1.06 0.86 -1.09
C GLU A 35 -0.98 1.52 -2.49
N GLY A 36 -1.71 0.98 -3.47
CA GLY A 36 -1.80 1.56 -4.81
C GLY A 36 -3.05 2.43 -5.05
N THR A 37 -3.82 2.76 -4.02
CA THR A 37 -5.11 3.48 -4.16
C THR A 37 -4.91 4.98 -3.92
N SER A 38 -5.64 5.84 -4.63
CA SER A 38 -5.63 7.28 -4.34
C SER A 38 -6.24 7.58 -2.97
N ASP A 39 -5.77 8.64 -2.30
CA ASP A 39 -6.23 9.01 -0.95
C ASP A 39 -7.75 9.17 -0.87
N ASP A 40 -8.37 9.80 -1.88
CA ASP A 40 -9.83 10.00 -1.93
C ASP A 40 -10.63 8.69 -1.90
N ILE A 41 -10.12 7.63 -2.54
CA ILE A 41 -10.76 6.32 -2.58
C ILE A 41 -10.40 5.53 -1.33
N ARG A 42 -9.13 5.56 -0.92
CA ARG A 42 -8.62 4.86 0.25
C ARG A 42 -9.37 5.29 1.50
N LEU A 43 -9.57 6.59 1.72
CA LEU A 43 -10.29 7.13 2.88
C LEU A 43 -11.74 6.62 2.95
N LYS A 44 -12.43 6.49 1.82
CA LYS A 44 -13.82 5.99 1.77
C LYS A 44 -13.95 4.48 1.98
N LEU A 45 -12.89 3.72 1.68
CA LEU A 45 -12.85 2.27 1.82
C LEU A 45 -12.17 1.81 3.12
N THR A 46 -11.70 2.76 3.93
CA THR A 46 -10.98 2.49 5.16
C THR A 46 -11.85 2.86 6.37
N PRO A 47 -12.02 1.94 7.34
CA PRO A 47 -11.54 0.57 7.35
C PRO A 47 -12.36 -0.35 6.43
N LEU A 48 -11.72 -1.45 6.04
CA LEU A 48 -12.26 -2.49 5.15
C LEU A 48 -13.36 -3.31 5.86
N ASN A 49 -14.51 -2.70 6.07
CA ASN A 49 -15.70 -3.35 6.62
C ASN A 49 -16.44 -4.18 5.55
N ASP A 50 -17.46 -4.94 5.95
CA ASP A 50 -18.24 -5.79 5.03
C ASP A 50 -18.84 -5.03 3.84
N LYS A 51 -19.22 -3.75 4.02
CA LYS A 51 -19.74 -2.91 2.92
C LYS A 51 -18.62 -2.56 1.92
N ALA A 52 -17.46 -2.15 2.40
CA ALA A 52 -16.30 -1.82 1.59
C ALA A 52 -15.81 -3.08 0.85
N LEU A 53 -15.72 -4.22 1.54
CA LEU A 53 -15.40 -5.51 0.93
C LEU A 53 -16.42 -5.91 -0.14
N SER A 54 -17.71 -5.75 0.13
CA SER A 54 -18.77 -6.01 -0.86
C SER A 54 -18.70 -5.08 -2.07
N TYR A 55 -18.32 -3.81 -1.87
CA TYR A 55 -18.09 -2.88 -2.99
C TYR A 55 -16.88 -3.32 -3.82
N ILE A 56 -15.77 -3.67 -3.17
CA ILE A 56 -14.52 -4.15 -3.80
C ILE A 56 -14.78 -5.43 -4.60
N GLU A 57 -15.62 -6.32 -4.08
CA GLU A 57 -16.03 -7.58 -4.71
C GLU A 57 -16.74 -7.36 -6.07
N LYS A 58 -17.52 -6.28 -6.19
CA LYS A 58 -18.25 -5.95 -7.42
C LYS A 58 -17.35 -5.42 -8.54
N LEU A 59 -16.14 -4.94 -8.19
CA LEU A 59 -15.23 -4.35 -9.18
C LEU A 59 -14.55 -5.45 -10.01
N PRO A 60 -14.33 -5.21 -11.31
CA PRO A 60 -13.50 -6.10 -12.10
C PRO A 60 -12.06 -6.10 -11.58
N THR A 61 -11.37 -7.23 -11.72
CA THR A 61 -10.02 -7.41 -11.18
C THR A 61 -9.02 -7.70 -12.30
N LEU A 62 -7.98 -6.87 -12.34
CA LEU A 62 -6.76 -7.08 -13.10
C LEU A 62 -5.70 -7.63 -12.15
N PHE A 63 -5.35 -8.90 -12.35
CA PHE A 63 -4.19 -9.50 -11.71
C PHE A 63 -2.99 -9.32 -12.63
N MET A 64 -1.88 -8.88 -12.07
CA MET A 64 -0.68 -8.58 -12.83
C MET A 64 0.56 -9.04 -12.06
N SER A 65 1.49 -9.72 -12.74
CA SER A 65 2.73 -10.12 -12.10
C SER A 65 3.65 -8.90 -11.90
N GLU A 66 4.57 -9.00 -10.96
CA GLU A 66 5.74 -8.14 -10.93
C GLU A 66 6.54 -8.30 -12.23
N LEU A 67 7.31 -7.27 -12.57
CA LEU A 67 8.13 -7.22 -13.77
C LEU A 67 9.27 -8.24 -13.67
N TYR A 68 9.28 -9.25 -14.53
CA TYR A 68 10.36 -10.23 -14.61
C TYR A 68 11.12 -10.10 -15.93
N SER A 69 12.37 -10.53 -15.96
CA SER A 69 13.24 -10.44 -17.14
C SER A 69 13.61 -11.83 -17.64
N ARG A 70 13.47 -12.06 -18.96
CA ARG A 70 13.93 -13.27 -19.65
C ARG A 70 14.72 -12.82 -20.89
N ASP A 71 15.95 -13.30 -21.02
CA ASP A 71 16.83 -12.98 -22.17
C ASP A 71 16.99 -11.46 -22.44
N ASN A 72 17.18 -10.66 -21.38
CA ASN A 72 17.28 -9.18 -21.41
C ASN A 72 16.02 -8.44 -21.91
N VAL A 73 14.88 -9.13 -22.02
CA VAL A 73 13.58 -8.53 -22.29
C VAL A 73 12.73 -8.63 -21.03
N GLU A 74 11.99 -7.56 -20.73
CA GLU A 74 11.13 -7.51 -19.55
C GLU A 74 9.68 -7.83 -19.92
N TYR A 75 9.06 -8.63 -19.07
CA TYR A 75 7.73 -9.20 -19.27
C TYR A 75 6.86 -9.03 -18.04
N ILE A 76 5.55 -9.06 -18.29
CA ILE A 76 4.52 -9.11 -17.27
C ILE A 76 3.49 -10.16 -17.69
N THR A 77 2.97 -10.90 -16.71
CA THR A 77 1.82 -11.78 -16.88
C THR A 77 0.57 -11.06 -16.43
N LEU A 78 -0.51 -11.16 -17.23
CA LEU A 78 -1.79 -10.51 -16.98
C LEU A 78 -2.90 -11.56 -16.88
N ARG A 79 -3.79 -11.37 -15.91
CA ARG A 79 -5.06 -12.10 -15.82
C ARG A 79 -6.18 -11.11 -15.55
N LEU A 80 -7.28 -11.25 -16.25
CA LEU A 80 -8.51 -10.53 -15.94
C LEU A 80 -9.51 -11.49 -15.33
N GLY A 81 -10.22 -11.01 -14.34
CA GLY A 81 -11.17 -11.83 -13.62
C GLY A 81 -12.07 -11.02 -12.71
N VAL A 82 -12.75 -11.74 -11.85
CA VAL A 82 -13.55 -11.21 -10.76
C VAL A 82 -13.11 -11.90 -9.47
N ILE A 83 -13.31 -11.20 -8.35
CA ILE A 83 -13.10 -11.74 -7.02
C ILE A 83 -14.45 -11.88 -6.32
N SER A 84 -14.56 -12.82 -5.38
CA SER A 84 -15.77 -13.10 -4.63
C SER A 84 -15.48 -13.53 -3.20
N ASN A 85 -16.47 -13.48 -2.31
CA ASN A 85 -16.36 -13.96 -0.92
C ASN A 85 -15.21 -13.32 -0.12
N LEU A 86 -15.03 -12.01 -0.24
CA LEU A 86 -14.00 -11.28 0.50
C LEU A 86 -14.29 -11.31 2.00
N ARG A 87 -13.31 -11.74 2.80
CA ARG A 87 -13.40 -11.78 4.27
C ARG A 87 -12.06 -11.45 4.90
N THR A 88 -12.08 -10.72 6.00
CA THR A 88 -10.88 -10.43 6.79
C THR A 88 -10.65 -11.54 7.81
N VAL A 89 -9.54 -12.26 7.72
CA VAL A 89 -9.13 -13.34 8.62
C VAL A 89 -7.66 -13.10 8.99
N ASN A 90 -7.33 -13.04 10.29
CA ASN A 90 -5.94 -12.96 10.78
C ASN A 90 -5.07 -11.90 10.08
N LYS A 91 -5.58 -10.66 9.96
CA LYS A 91 -4.89 -9.53 9.28
C LYS A 91 -4.65 -9.70 7.77
N ASN A 92 -5.18 -10.76 7.16
CA ASN A 92 -5.25 -10.97 5.72
C ASN A 92 -6.69 -10.84 5.23
N VAL A 93 -6.86 -10.53 3.95
CA VAL A 93 -8.12 -10.63 3.22
C VAL A 93 -8.09 -11.91 2.41
N GLU A 94 -8.93 -12.87 2.77
CA GLU A 94 -9.18 -14.04 1.96
C GLU A 94 -10.24 -13.72 0.92
N PHE A 95 -10.04 -14.19 -0.31
CA PHE A 95 -10.97 -14.02 -1.41
C PHE A 95 -10.90 -15.19 -2.37
N ASP A 96 -12.03 -15.49 -3.00
CA ASP A 96 -12.09 -16.38 -4.14
C ASP A 96 -11.87 -15.59 -5.42
N PHE A 97 -11.28 -16.20 -6.43
CA PHE A 97 -11.07 -15.57 -7.73
C PHE A 97 -11.60 -16.44 -8.87
N ARG A 98 -11.99 -15.79 -9.96
CA ARG A 98 -12.30 -16.43 -11.23
C ARG A 98 -11.72 -15.63 -12.39
N ILE A 99 -10.80 -16.25 -13.12
CA ILE A 99 -10.16 -15.69 -14.30
C ILE A 99 -11.04 -15.90 -15.53
N THR A 100 -11.23 -14.83 -16.29
CA THR A 100 -11.97 -14.81 -17.56
C THR A 100 -11.04 -14.69 -18.76
N HIS A 101 -9.88 -14.06 -18.57
CA HIS A 101 -8.89 -13.90 -19.63
C HIS A 101 -7.47 -14.00 -19.06
N SER A 102 -6.58 -14.64 -19.81
CA SER A 102 -5.19 -14.85 -19.42
C SER A 102 -4.27 -14.52 -20.57
N GLN A 103 -3.23 -13.74 -20.28
CA GLN A 103 -2.18 -13.41 -21.22
C GLN A 103 -0.83 -13.50 -20.52
N ASP A 104 0.03 -14.38 -21.04
CA ASP A 104 1.38 -14.60 -20.52
C ASP A 104 2.40 -13.79 -21.32
N ASP A 105 3.55 -13.52 -20.70
CA ASP A 105 4.74 -12.96 -21.34
C ASP A 105 4.44 -11.70 -22.18
N VAL A 106 3.71 -10.75 -21.62
CA VAL A 106 3.47 -9.45 -22.26
C VAL A 106 4.72 -8.60 -22.17
N VAL A 107 5.31 -8.33 -23.33
CA VAL A 107 6.53 -7.53 -23.45
C VAL A 107 6.29 -6.10 -22.98
N VAL A 108 7.08 -5.66 -22.00
CA VAL A 108 7.03 -4.28 -21.49
C VAL A 108 8.06 -3.45 -22.24
N ILE A 109 7.59 -2.73 -23.28
CA ILE A 109 8.45 -1.84 -24.08
C ILE A 109 8.69 -0.51 -23.36
N ASN A 110 7.69 0.02 -22.66
CA ASN A 110 7.76 1.32 -21.99
C ASN A 110 7.20 1.25 -20.56
N LYS A 111 8.08 1.22 -19.57
CA LYS A 111 7.71 1.19 -18.14
C LYS A 111 6.93 2.41 -17.69
N GLU A 112 7.28 3.59 -18.20
CA GLU A 112 6.65 4.86 -17.81
C GLU A 112 5.18 4.88 -18.25
N LEU A 113 4.88 4.27 -19.40
CA LEU A 113 3.50 4.11 -19.87
C LEU A 113 2.69 3.25 -18.89
N TYR A 114 3.21 2.10 -18.46
CA TYR A 114 2.53 1.23 -17.49
C TYR A 114 2.37 1.93 -16.13
N GLN A 115 3.40 2.61 -15.66
CA GLN A 115 3.35 3.37 -14.41
C GLN A 115 2.28 4.48 -14.47
N THR A 116 2.18 5.18 -15.59
CA THR A 116 1.20 6.26 -15.78
C THR A 116 -0.22 5.72 -15.96
N ALA A 117 -0.39 4.67 -16.76
CA ALA A 117 -1.70 4.09 -17.06
C ALA A 117 -2.35 3.42 -15.84
N LEU A 118 -1.52 2.81 -14.99
CA LEU A 118 -1.96 2.13 -13.77
C LEU A 118 -1.82 3.01 -12.51
N GLU A 119 -1.44 4.28 -12.65
CA GLU A 119 -1.25 5.21 -11.52
C GLU A 119 -0.36 4.59 -10.43
N LEU A 120 0.79 4.04 -10.86
CA LEU A 120 1.77 3.38 -10.02
C LEU A 120 2.96 4.31 -9.77
N GLY A 121 3.50 4.26 -8.55
CA GLY A 121 4.79 4.91 -8.25
C GLY A 121 5.98 4.20 -8.91
N ALA A 122 7.19 4.75 -8.72
CA ALA A 122 8.42 4.24 -9.32
C ALA A 122 8.69 2.74 -9.06
N TYR A 123 8.18 2.19 -7.95
CA TYR A 123 8.35 0.79 -7.57
C TYR A 123 7.09 -0.07 -7.72
N GLY A 124 5.97 0.48 -8.20
CA GLY A 124 4.70 -0.26 -8.23
C GLY A 124 4.74 -1.50 -9.13
N LEU A 125 5.60 -1.53 -10.15
CA LEU A 125 5.78 -2.69 -11.02
C LEU A 125 6.69 -3.78 -10.44
N LYS A 126 7.33 -3.52 -9.30
CA LYS A 126 8.35 -4.40 -8.68
C LYS A 126 8.00 -4.79 -7.25
N ARG A 127 6.73 -4.62 -6.87
CA ARG A 127 6.24 -4.89 -5.52
C ARG A 127 4.82 -5.40 -5.55
N THR A 128 4.60 -6.48 -4.82
CA THR A 128 3.30 -7.02 -4.48
C THR A 128 2.50 -6.02 -3.66
N HIS A 129 1.40 -5.55 -4.23
CA HIS A 129 0.48 -4.61 -3.62
C HIS A 129 -0.90 -4.77 -4.27
N TRP A 130 -1.93 -4.32 -3.57
CA TRP A 130 -3.26 -4.16 -4.16
C TRP A 130 -3.58 -2.66 -4.17
N GLY A 131 -4.19 -2.21 -5.26
CA GLY A 131 -4.72 -0.87 -5.37
C GLY A 131 -6.04 -0.84 -6.12
N ILE A 132 -6.92 0.09 -5.74
CA ILE A 132 -8.18 0.34 -6.44
C ILE A 132 -7.98 1.57 -7.31
N LYS A 133 -8.17 1.39 -8.62
CA LYS A 133 -7.89 2.43 -9.61
C LYS A 133 -9.19 3.11 -10.01
N ALA A 134 -9.17 4.45 -10.02
CA ALA A 134 -10.34 5.26 -10.37
C ALA A 134 -10.78 5.03 -11.83
N ARG A 135 -9.80 4.81 -12.71
CA ARG A 135 -9.97 4.67 -14.16
C ARG A 135 -10.88 3.51 -14.57
N ASP A 136 -11.36 3.57 -15.81
CA ASP A 136 -12.04 2.46 -16.44
C ASP A 136 -11.02 1.41 -16.90
N LEU A 137 -11.31 0.14 -16.60
CA LEU A 137 -10.42 -0.97 -16.94
C LEU A 137 -10.21 -1.09 -18.45
N ASN A 138 -11.27 -0.94 -19.26
CA ASN A 138 -11.15 -1.11 -20.71
C ASN A 138 -10.32 0.00 -21.33
N GLN A 139 -10.47 1.24 -20.85
CA GLN A 139 -9.64 2.36 -21.28
C GLN A 139 -8.17 2.13 -20.92
N THR A 140 -7.88 1.65 -19.71
CA THR A 140 -6.51 1.32 -19.29
C THR A 140 -5.92 0.19 -20.14
N LEU A 141 -6.67 -0.88 -20.39
CA LEU A 141 -6.22 -1.98 -21.24
C LEU A 141 -5.98 -1.54 -22.69
N ALA A 142 -6.83 -0.66 -23.23
CA ALA A 142 -6.64 -0.08 -24.56
C ALA A 142 -5.35 0.76 -24.65
N LEU A 143 -5.03 1.55 -23.62
CA LEU A 143 -3.78 2.31 -23.55
C LEU A 143 -2.54 1.41 -23.51
N LEU A 144 -2.66 0.24 -22.87
CA LEU A 144 -1.62 -0.77 -22.79
C LEU A 144 -1.57 -1.68 -24.03
N ASN A 145 -2.40 -1.43 -25.05
CA ASN A 145 -2.58 -2.26 -26.24
C ASN A 145 -2.96 -3.72 -25.93
N ILE A 146 -3.63 -3.96 -24.80
CA ILE A 146 -4.13 -5.28 -24.39
C ILE A 146 -5.52 -5.46 -24.99
N THR A 147 -5.65 -6.35 -25.98
CA THR A 147 -6.91 -6.55 -26.71
C THR A 147 -7.82 -7.48 -25.91
N THR A 148 -8.92 -6.97 -25.36
CA THR A 148 -9.92 -7.78 -24.65
C THR A 148 -11.26 -7.74 -25.35
N ARG A 149 -11.95 -8.90 -25.40
CA ARG A 149 -13.36 -8.95 -25.82
C ARG A 149 -14.19 -8.41 -24.66
N SER A 150 -14.73 -7.21 -24.87
CA SER A 150 -15.60 -6.48 -23.94
C SER A 150 -16.66 -7.40 -23.30
N THR A 151 -16.58 -7.59 -21.99
CA THR A 151 -17.74 -7.92 -21.17
C THR A 151 -18.29 -6.63 -20.59
N PRO A 152 -19.61 -6.38 -20.65
CA PRO A 152 -20.21 -5.22 -20.03
C PRO A 152 -19.95 -5.25 -18.53
N LEU A 153 -19.31 -4.20 -18.01
CA LEU A 153 -19.16 -4.04 -16.57
C LEU A 153 -20.50 -3.60 -15.97
N PRO A 154 -20.85 -4.06 -14.76
CA PRO A 154 -21.99 -3.52 -14.04
C PRO A 154 -21.85 -2.00 -13.85
N PRO A 155 -22.97 -1.26 -13.76
CA PRO A 155 -22.94 0.19 -13.64
C PRO A 155 -22.09 0.60 -12.43
N THR A 156 -21.31 1.68 -12.61
CA THR A 156 -20.48 2.27 -11.55
C THR A 156 -21.38 2.73 -10.41
N GLU A 157 -21.49 1.92 -9.37
CA GLU A 157 -22.07 2.34 -8.09
C GLU A 157 -21.18 3.43 -7.48
N ALA A 158 -21.79 4.40 -6.81
CA ALA A 158 -21.05 5.41 -6.08
C ALA A 158 -20.20 4.74 -4.98
N LEU A 159 -19.01 5.29 -4.71
CA LEU A 159 -18.20 4.89 -3.56
C LEU A 159 -19.08 4.94 -2.30
N PRO A 160 -18.94 3.99 -1.37
CA PRO A 160 -19.64 4.06 -0.10
C PRO A 160 -19.32 5.41 0.58
N ASP A 161 -20.34 6.21 0.86
CA ASP A 161 -20.21 7.58 1.40
C ASP A 161 -20.03 7.63 2.92
N GLU A 162 -19.71 6.52 3.58
CA GLU A 162 -19.58 6.47 5.04
C GLU A 162 -18.13 6.78 5.49
N VAL A 163 -17.98 7.97 6.08
CA VAL A 163 -16.75 8.50 6.71
C VAL A 163 -16.43 7.81 8.06
N ASP A 164 -17.38 7.10 8.65
CA ASP A 164 -17.31 6.60 10.03
C ASP A 164 -17.29 5.07 10.11
N ASN A 165 -16.14 4.44 9.85
CA ASN A 165 -16.03 2.99 10.03
C ASN A 165 -14.98 2.55 11.06
N TYR A 166 -14.18 3.47 11.61
CA TYR A 166 -13.39 3.17 12.81
C TYR A 166 -14.27 3.33 14.06
N PRO A 167 -14.19 2.40 15.03
CA PRO A 167 -14.80 2.65 16.33
C PRO A 167 -14.16 3.91 16.90
N ILE A 168 -14.97 4.94 17.15
CA ILE A 168 -14.50 6.17 17.76
C ILE A 168 -14.15 5.83 19.22
N ILE A 169 -12.87 5.91 19.54
CA ILE A 169 -12.36 5.70 20.88
C ILE A 169 -12.08 7.08 21.47
N ASP A 170 -12.92 7.50 22.41
CA ASP A 170 -12.87 8.83 23.04
C ASP A 170 -12.17 8.83 24.41
N ASN A 171 -11.74 7.66 24.91
CA ASN A 171 -11.10 7.53 26.21
C ASN A 171 -10.04 6.42 26.26
N VAL A 172 -9.07 6.60 27.17
CA VAL A 172 -7.92 5.69 27.35
C VAL A 172 -8.36 4.29 27.78
N GLN A 173 -9.43 4.15 28.57
CA GLN A 173 -9.92 2.85 29.02
C GLN A 173 -10.41 2.00 27.84
N SER A 174 -11.17 2.60 26.92
CA SER A 174 -11.70 1.94 25.73
C SER A 174 -10.57 1.60 24.75
N PHE A 175 -9.57 2.46 24.65
CA PHE A 175 -8.34 2.17 23.92
C PHE A 175 -7.62 0.93 24.49
N MET A 176 -7.39 0.90 25.80
CA MET A 176 -6.70 -0.21 26.45
C MET A 176 -7.47 -1.53 26.34
N ALA A 177 -8.80 -1.50 26.49
CA ALA A 177 -9.63 -2.67 26.26
C ALA A 177 -9.43 -3.22 24.83
N ARG A 178 -9.46 -2.34 23.83
CA ARG A 178 -9.27 -2.72 22.42
C ARG A 178 -7.89 -3.31 22.12
N VAL A 179 -6.85 -2.80 22.77
CA VAL A 179 -5.47 -3.30 22.61
C VAL A 179 -5.32 -4.68 23.26
N LEU A 180 -5.93 -4.90 24.43
CA LEU A 180 -5.84 -6.17 25.16
C LEU A 180 -6.73 -7.28 24.59
N GLU A 181 -7.83 -6.93 23.91
CA GLU A 181 -8.75 -7.87 23.25
C GLU A 181 -8.26 -8.36 21.89
N GLN A 182 -7.17 -7.81 21.36
CA GLN A 182 -6.65 -8.28 20.08
C GLN A 182 -6.05 -9.68 20.21
N ASP A 183 -6.50 -10.61 19.38
CA ASP A 183 -5.85 -11.91 19.25
C ASP A 183 -4.44 -11.74 18.66
N HIS A 184 -3.50 -12.49 19.21
CA HIS A 184 -2.09 -12.45 18.84
C HIS A 184 -1.62 -13.87 18.56
N GLU A 185 -0.85 -14.06 17.49
CA GLU A 185 -0.17 -15.33 17.25
C GLU A 185 0.88 -15.57 18.35
N GLU A 186 1.04 -16.81 18.82
CA GLU A 186 1.90 -17.15 19.97
C GLU A 186 3.36 -16.69 19.81
N ASP A 187 3.84 -16.52 18.57
CA ASP A 187 5.21 -16.11 18.24
C ASP A 187 5.32 -14.68 17.65
N ALA A 188 4.25 -13.89 17.67
CA ALA A 188 4.26 -12.54 17.08
C ALA A 188 4.55 -11.45 18.10
N GLU A 189 5.54 -10.60 17.81
CA GLU A 189 5.76 -9.34 18.55
C GLU A 189 4.93 -8.20 17.96
N ILE A 190 4.38 -7.36 18.83
CA ILE A 190 3.49 -6.27 18.43
C ILE A 190 4.12 -4.93 18.74
N PHE A 191 4.11 -4.09 17.73
CA PHE A 191 4.55 -2.71 17.80
C PHE A 191 3.42 -1.79 17.38
N TYR A 192 3.43 -0.60 17.96
CA TYR A 192 2.44 0.44 17.78
C TYR A 192 3.10 1.67 17.17
N ARG A 193 2.35 2.45 16.41
CA ARG A 193 2.73 3.77 15.91
C ARG A 193 1.56 4.71 16.06
N GLY A 194 1.82 5.91 16.57
CA GLY A 194 0.82 6.98 16.63
C GLY A 194 0.76 7.73 15.31
N HIS A 195 -0.43 7.83 14.74
CA HIS A 195 -0.71 8.75 13.62
C HIS A 195 -1.78 9.73 14.08
N SER A 196 -1.53 11.01 13.86
CA SER A 196 -2.45 12.09 14.21
C SER A 196 -3.58 12.27 13.20
N ASP A 197 -3.38 11.81 11.97
CA ASP A 197 -4.38 11.80 10.91
C ASP A 197 -4.56 10.38 10.35
N VAL A 198 -5.82 9.97 10.18
CA VAL A 198 -6.21 8.66 9.64
C VAL A 198 -5.80 8.48 8.18
N SER A 199 -5.61 9.57 7.44
CA SER A 199 -5.15 9.57 6.04
C SER A 199 -3.68 9.19 5.91
N TYR A 200 -2.89 9.24 6.97
CA TYR A 200 -1.46 8.96 6.89
C TYR A 200 -1.18 7.51 6.51
N GLU A 201 -0.16 7.34 5.66
CA GLU A 201 0.34 6.02 5.28
C GLU A 201 1.31 5.50 6.34
N LEU A 202 1.34 4.18 6.55
CA LEU A 202 2.36 3.54 7.38
C LEU A 202 3.69 3.43 6.61
N ALA A 203 4.29 4.57 6.31
CA ALA A 203 5.50 4.69 5.52
C ALA A 203 6.58 5.51 6.27
N PRO A 204 7.86 5.12 6.18
CA PRO A 204 8.98 5.95 6.62
C PRO A 204 8.97 7.33 5.96
N SER A 205 9.51 8.32 6.66
CA SER A 205 9.48 9.73 6.24
C SER A 205 10.12 9.98 4.87
N VAL A 206 11.15 9.22 4.47
CA VAL A 206 11.77 9.36 3.14
C VAL A 206 10.85 8.91 1.99
N PHE A 207 9.93 7.98 2.25
CA PHE A 207 9.00 7.44 1.25
C PHE A 207 7.71 8.24 1.14
N ARG A 208 7.54 9.30 1.93
CA ARG A 208 6.38 10.19 1.85
C ARG A 208 6.36 10.94 0.52
N LYS A 209 5.16 10.99 -0.06
CA LYS A 209 4.88 11.66 -1.34
C LYS A 209 4.26 13.03 -1.10
N ASN A 210 4.47 13.95 -2.04
CA ASN A 210 3.73 15.21 -2.06
C ASN A 210 2.34 15.02 -2.69
N LYS A 211 1.50 16.07 -2.65
CA LYS A 211 0.16 16.08 -3.28
C LYS A 211 0.15 15.76 -4.79
N LYS A 212 1.31 15.80 -5.46
CA LYS A 212 1.47 15.44 -6.87
C LYS A 212 1.93 13.98 -7.08
N GLY A 213 2.00 13.18 -6.01
CA GLY A 213 2.43 11.78 -6.05
C GLY A 213 3.94 11.55 -6.13
N ASN A 214 4.76 12.61 -6.11
CA ASN A 214 6.22 12.49 -6.20
C ASN A 214 6.85 12.35 -4.82
N PHE A 215 7.88 11.50 -4.70
CA PHE A 215 8.64 11.34 -3.46
C PHE A 215 9.34 12.66 -3.07
N LYS A 216 9.14 13.08 -1.81
CA LYS A 216 9.64 14.37 -1.30
C LYS A 216 11.17 14.36 -1.14
N HIS A 217 11.72 13.30 -0.55
CA HIS A 217 13.13 13.25 -0.15
C HIS A 217 13.91 12.06 -0.71
N LEU A 218 13.23 11.06 -1.28
CA LEU A 218 13.87 9.83 -1.74
C LEU A 218 15.02 10.06 -2.74
N HIS A 219 14.83 10.96 -3.70
CA HIS A 219 15.84 11.25 -4.72
C HIS A 219 17.04 12.05 -4.19
N SER A 220 16.86 12.77 -3.08
CA SER A 220 17.90 13.61 -2.46
C SER A 220 18.50 13.00 -1.19
N GLU A 221 18.06 11.80 -0.80
CA GLU A 221 18.49 11.13 0.44
C GLU A 221 20.02 11.04 0.58
N SER A 222 20.72 10.66 -0.48
CA SER A 222 22.19 10.56 -0.47
C SER A 222 22.87 11.90 -0.18
N ASN A 223 22.29 13.01 -0.66
CA ASN A 223 22.78 14.35 -0.38
C ASN A 223 22.48 14.74 1.08
N LEU A 224 21.27 14.46 1.57
CA LEU A 224 20.87 14.75 2.95
C LEU A 224 21.75 14.02 3.97
N VAL A 225 21.98 12.71 3.74
CA VAL A 225 22.86 11.88 4.57
C VAL A 225 24.28 12.46 4.58
N ARG A 226 24.83 12.81 3.42
CA ARG A 226 26.18 13.38 3.32
C ARG A 226 26.27 14.74 4.02
N GLU A 227 25.26 15.57 3.89
CA GLU A 227 25.20 16.88 4.53
C GLU A 227 25.16 16.75 6.06
N ALA A 228 24.33 15.86 6.61
CA ALA A 228 24.28 15.60 8.05
C ALA A 228 25.63 15.12 8.61
N LEU A 229 26.27 14.16 7.92
CA LEU A 229 27.59 13.66 8.33
C LEU A 229 28.69 14.73 8.25
N THR A 230 28.59 15.64 7.28
CA THR A 230 29.58 16.71 7.09
C THR A 230 29.35 17.87 8.06
N ALA A 231 28.10 18.20 8.36
CA ALA A 231 27.76 19.30 9.25
C ALA A 231 28.08 18.98 10.71
N ARG A 232 27.93 17.72 11.13
CA ARG A 232 28.11 17.31 12.53
C ARG A 232 28.91 16.00 12.69
N PRO A 233 30.14 15.91 12.14
CA PRO A 233 30.90 14.66 12.11
C PRO A 233 31.15 14.09 13.51
N THR A 234 31.34 14.95 14.51
CA THR A 234 31.59 14.56 15.91
C THR A 234 30.44 13.79 16.53
N GLU A 235 29.20 14.06 16.12
CA GLU A 235 28.02 13.36 16.65
C GLU A 235 27.90 11.94 16.12
N PHE A 236 28.51 11.63 14.97
CA PHE A 236 28.44 10.32 14.31
C PHE A 236 29.70 9.46 14.50
N VAL A 237 30.66 9.88 15.34
CA VAL A 237 31.94 9.19 15.52
C VAL A 237 31.77 7.79 16.11
N ASP A 238 30.86 7.65 17.07
CA ASP A 238 30.60 6.39 17.76
C ASP A 238 29.61 5.48 17.03
N ASP A 239 28.98 5.99 15.96
CA ASP A 239 27.98 5.25 15.18
C ASP A 239 28.68 4.30 14.21
N LYS A 240 28.74 3.01 14.59
CA LYS A 240 29.49 1.97 13.87
C LYS A 240 28.77 1.53 12.60
N THR A 241 27.45 1.42 12.66
CA THR A 241 26.64 0.92 11.54
C THR A 241 25.89 2.04 10.84
N MET A 242 25.43 1.79 9.62
CA MET A 242 24.52 2.71 8.95
C MET A 242 23.18 2.84 9.68
N LEU A 243 22.73 1.80 10.39
CA LEU A 243 21.52 1.85 11.18
C LEU A 243 21.66 2.86 12.33
N ASP A 244 22.76 2.81 13.08
CA ASP A 244 23.04 3.76 14.16
C ASP A 244 23.00 5.21 13.66
N LYS A 245 23.62 5.45 12.50
CA LYS A 245 23.62 6.75 11.83
C LYS A 245 22.21 7.18 11.43
N LEU A 246 21.40 6.28 10.88
CA LEU A 246 20.02 6.57 10.50
C LEU A 246 19.13 6.88 11.71
N VAL A 247 19.29 6.14 12.81
CA VAL A 247 18.58 6.42 14.07
C VAL A 247 18.93 7.82 14.58
N ARG A 248 20.21 8.18 14.57
CA ARG A 248 20.65 9.51 14.98
C ARG A 248 20.17 10.61 14.02
N MET A 249 20.19 10.36 12.70
CA MET A 249 19.63 11.28 11.71
C MET A 249 18.14 11.51 11.94
N GLN A 250 17.37 10.46 12.22
CA GLN A 250 15.95 10.55 12.54
C GLN A 250 15.71 11.34 13.83
N HIS A 251 16.55 11.19 14.85
CA HIS A 251 16.52 12.00 16.07
C HIS A 251 16.71 13.50 15.78
N TYR A 252 17.50 13.86 14.76
CA TYR A 252 17.65 15.25 14.30
C TYR A 252 16.58 15.69 13.29
N GLY A 253 15.54 14.88 13.05
CA GLY A 253 14.43 15.22 12.15
C GLY A 253 14.76 15.05 10.67
N LEU A 254 15.85 14.36 10.31
CA LEU A 254 16.09 14.03 8.91
C LEU A 254 15.10 12.95 8.44
N PRO A 255 14.59 13.07 7.20
CA PRO A 255 13.77 12.01 6.62
C PRO A 255 14.65 10.79 6.35
N THR A 256 14.28 9.64 6.92
CA THR A 256 15.03 8.39 6.80
C THR A 256 14.15 7.24 6.32
N ARG A 257 14.79 6.10 6.02
CA ARG A 257 14.11 4.83 5.70
C ARG A 257 13.57 4.10 6.93
N LEU A 258 13.76 4.65 8.13
CA LEU A 258 13.32 4.03 9.37
C LEU A 258 11.88 4.44 9.70
N LEU A 259 11.12 3.48 10.22
CA LEU A 259 9.77 3.71 10.72
C LEU A 259 9.82 3.77 12.24
N ASP A 260 9.48 4.91 12.83
CA ASP A 260 9.20 5.03 14.26
C ASP A 260 8.08 4.08 14.69
N ILE A 261 8.40 3.19 15.62
CA ILE A 261 7.50 2.23 16.23
C ILE A 261 7.85 2.11 17.71
N THR A 262 6.88 1.72 18.53
CA THR A 262 7.04 1.54 19.97
C THR A 262 6.34 0.27 20.43
N SER A 263 6.91 -0.46 21.38
CA SER A 263 6.22 -1.59 22.03
C SER A 263 5.19 -1.14 23.06
N ASN A 264 5.17 0.15 23.42
CA ASN A 264 4.22 0.70 24.38
C ASN A 264 3.04 1.39 23.65
N PRO A 265 1.82 0.84 23.72
CA PRO A 265 0.65 1.39 23.04
C PRO A 265 0.26 2.79 23.54
N LEU A 266 0.58 3.15 24.79
CA LEU A 266 0.27 4.48 25.34
C LEU A 266 1.19 5.57 24.77
N ILE A 267 2.44 5.23 24.41
CA ILE A 267 3.32 6.17 23.71
C ILE A 267 2.78 6.44 22.31
N ALA A 268 2.32 5.40 21.61
CA ALA A 268 1.68 5.55 20.30
C ALA A 268 0.40 6.40 20.40
N LEU A 269 -0.45 6.15 21.42
CA LEU A 269 -1.64 6.95 21.66
C LEU A 269 -1.31 8.43 21.92
N TYR A 270 -0.28 8.71 22.72
CA TYR A 270 0.17 10.08 22.96
C TYR A 270 0.49 10.80 21.64
N PHE A 271 1.34 10.20 20.78
CA PHE A 271 1.66 10.79 19.48
C PHE A 271 0.46 10.93 18.55
N ALA A 272 -0.50 9.99 18.58
CA ALA A 272 -1.74 10.12 17.83
C ALA A 272 -2.61 11.32 18.27
N CYS A 273 -2.48 11.78 19.52
CA CYS A 273 -3.25 12.90 20.06
C CYS A 273 -2.48 14.22 20.14
N CYS A 274 -1.15 14.20 20.05
CA CYS A 274 -0.31 15.38 20.28
C CYS A 274 -0.45 16.49 19.25
N ASP A 275 -0.71 16.16 17.99
CA ASP A 275 -0.69 17.16 16.90
C ASP A 275 -2.02 17.92 16.75
N ILE A 276 -3.00 17.68 17.64
CA ILE A 276 -4.31 18.35 17.56
C ILE A 276 -4.22 19.84 17.99
N SER A 277 -3.04 20.35 18.38
CA SER A 277 -2.83 21.80 18.52
C SER A 277 -2.60 22.47 17.15
N ASN A 278 -3.70 22.88 16.51
CA ASN A 278 -3.79 23.88 15.44
C ASN A 278 -2.47 24.47 14.91
N ASN A 279 -2.03 23.99 13.75
CA ASN A 279 -1.26 24.80 12.82
C ASN A 279 -1.99 24.86 11.47
N GLU A 280 -2.92 25.80 11.32
CA GLU A 280 -3.49 26.20 10.02
C GLU A 280 -2.43 26.76 9.04
N ASN A 281 -1.13 26.75 9.40
CA ASN A 281 -0.05 27.37 8.63
C ASN A 281 1.18 26.48 8.37
N THR A 282 1.17 25.19 8.73
CA THR A 282 2.22 24.28 8.27
C THR A 282 1.64 23.41 7.15
N ASN A 283 2.13 23.59 5.93
CA ASN A 283 1.90 22.69 4.79
C ASN A 283 2.57 21.32 4.99
N GLU A 284 2.61 20.84 6.23
CA GLU A 284 3.27 19.63 6.67
C GLU A 284 2.20 18.57 6.89
N VAL A 285 2.09 17.70 5.89
CA VAL A 285 1.41 16.42 6.02
C VAL A 285 2.46 15.51 6.61
N ASP A 286 2.34 15.24 7.91
CA ASP A 286 3.36 14.50 8.66
C ASP A 286 3.30 13.02 8.44
#